data_AF-A0A9J6FKA8-F1
#
_entry.id   AF-A0A9J6FKA8-F1
#
_cell.length_a   1.000
_cell.length_b   1.000
_cell.length_c   1.000
_cell.angle_alpha   90.00
_cell.angle_beta   90.00
_cell.angle_gamma   90.00
#
_symmetry.space_group_name_H-M   'P 1'
#
loop_
_entity.id
_entity.type
_entity.pdbx_description
1 polymer ?
#
loop_
_entity_poly.entity_id
_entity_poly.type
_entity_poly.pdbx_seq_one_letter_code
_entity_poly.pdbx_strand_id
1 'polypeptide(L)'
;MSNPIQSKHCQPSPPFPLERLPFFAMHSYTVKRKLKVADWHRKNGRNVHLTSCVFKLDRKRVRECDNNSEVLLQKNFGKSKVRRKLSSGAPVFSEELNDNLYEFFERERNCGRAVSNILLSKEALNIPNKLELGNFKAYSQYLKGWKQWFGVSMRQATNGSQKIARKLC
;
A
#
# COMPACT_ATOMS: atom_id res chain seq x y z
N MET A 1 29.10 61.20 -21.65
CA MET A 1 29.15 59.92 -22.39
C MET A 1 28.32 58.92 -21.60
N SER A 2 27.07 58.72 -21.99
CA SER A 2 26.09 57.92 -21.25
C SER A 2 25.70 56.72 -22.11
N ASN A 3 25.99 55.50 -21.65
CA ASN A 3 25.57 54.27 -22.32
C ASN A 3 24.30 53.72 -21.62
N PRO A 4 23.21 53.42 -22.35
CA PRO A 4 22.00 52.84 -21.78
C PRO A 4 22.11 51.31 -21.65
N ILE A 5 21.69 50.80 -20.49
CA ILE A 5 21.58 49.36 -20.20
C ILE A 5 20.35 48.82 -20.94
N GLN A 6 20.58 47.97 -21.95
CA GLN A 6 19.51 47.29 -22.68
C GLN A 6 18.82 46.25 -21.79
N SER A 7 17.53 46.49 -21.55
CA SER A 7 16.56 45.53 -21.04
C SER A 7 16.49 44.30 -21.94
N LYS A 8 16.81 43.11 -21.40
CA LYS A 8 16.60 41.84 -22.08
C LYS A 8 15.10 41.53 -22.05
N HIS A 9 14.43 41.81 -23.16
CA HIS A 9 13.08 41.33 -23.46
C HIS A 9 13.03 39.79 -23.40
N CYS A 10 12.33 39.24 -22.42
CA CYS A 10 11.84 37.87 -22.47
C CYS A 10 10.75 37.79 -23.55
N GLN A 11 11.04 37.12 -24.66
CA GLN A 11 10.06 36.80 -25.70
C GLN A 11 9.05 35.76 -25.16
N PRO A 12 7.73 35.93 -25.38
CA PRO A 12 6.74 34.94 -25.02
C PRO A 12 6.83 33.73 -25.97
N SER A 13 6.93 32.54 -25.40
CA SER A 13 6.83 31.28 -26.15
C SER A 13 5.39 31.06 -26.66
N PRO A 14 5.22 30.35 -27.79
CA PRO A 14 3.93 30.22 -28.47
C PRO A 14 2.92 29.40 -27.64
N PRO A 15 1.61 29.64 -27.80
CA PRO A 15 0.58 28.94 -27.06
C PRO A 15 0.47 27.51 -27.56
N PHE A 16 0.90 26.55 -26.75
CA PHE A 16 0.60 25.14 -27.01
C PHE A 16 -0.91 24.89 -26.92
N PRO A 17 -1.52 24.13 -27.85
CA PRO A 17 -2.95 23.86 -27.84
C PRO A 17 -3.35 23.16 -26.54
N LEU A 18 -4.23 23.81 -25.78
CA LEU A 18 -4.88 23.24 -24.61
C LEU A 18 -5.90 22.19 -25.08
N GLU A 19 -5.42 21.01 -25.48
CA GLU A 19 -6.25 19.82 -25.38
C GLU A 19 -6.55 19.59 -23.90
N ARG A 20 -7.77 19.99 -23.49
CA ARG A 20 -8.36 19.68 -22.18
C ARG A 20 -8.50 18.18 -22.04
N LEU A 21 -7.42 17.50 -21.68
CA LEU A 21 -7.49 16.17 -21.12
C LEU A 21 -8.04 16.26 -19.69
N PRO A 22 -8.89 15.31 -19.28
CA PRO A 22 -9.72 15.43 -18.09
C PRO A 22 -8.86 15.72 -16.86
N PHE A 23 -9.20 16.82 -16.18
CA PHE A 23 -8.68 17.17 -14.87
C PHE A 23 -9.14 16.07 -13.91
N PHE A 24 -8.26 15.09 -13.63
CA PHE A 24 -8.60 13.96 -12.77
C PHE A 24 -8.93 14.46 -11.37
N ALA A 25 -10.22 14.60 -11.08
CA ALA A 25 -10.75 14.95 -9.78
C ALA A 25 -10.25 13.95 -8.72
N MET A 26 -9.62 14.49 -7.67
CA MET A 26 -9.59 14.01 -6.28
C MET A 26 -9.53 12.50 -5.97
N HIS A 27 -8.96 11.68 -6.86
CA HIS A 27 -8.77 10.26 -6.57
C HIS A 27 -7.55 10.12 -5.66
N SER A 28 -7.77 9.63 -4.43
CA SER A 28 -6.72 9.34 -3.46
C SER A 28 -5.56 8.62 -4.14
N TYR A 29 -4.41 9.29 -4.30
CA TYR A 29 -3.25 8.67 -4.93
C TYR A 29 -2.86 7.42 -4.15
N THR A 30 -2.74 6.28 -4.84
CA THR A 30 -2.24 5.06 -4.22
C THR A 30 -0.85 5.31 -3.63
N VAL A 31 -0.53 4.70 -2.48
CA VAL A 31 0.77 4.85 -1.82
C VAL A 31 1.93 4.60 -2.81
N LYS A 32 1.76 3.61 -3.69
CA LYS A 32 2.69 3.32 -4.80
C LYS A 32 2.92 4.51 -5.74
N ARG A 33 1.87 5.27 -6.09
CA ARG A 33 1.98 6.46 -6.96
C ARG A 33 2.69 7.60 -6.24
N LYS A 34 2.39 7.82 -4.95
CA LYS A 34 3.09 8.84 -4.14
C LYS A 34 4.58 8.54 -4.00
N LEU A 35 4.94 7.27 -3.79
CA LEU A 35 6.34 6.83 -3.75
C LEU A 35 7.04 7.04 -5.09
N LYS A 36 6.39 6.70 -6.22
CA LYS A 36 6.95 6.94 -7.57
C LYS A 36 7.24 8.43 -7.81
N VAL A 37 6.37 9.32 -7.32
CA VAL A 37 6.57 10.77 -7.43
C VAL A 37 7.79 11.21 -6.62
N ALA A 38 7.92 10.75 -5.37
CA ALA A 38 9.07 11.07 -4.51
C ALA A 38 10.39 10.56 -5.09
N ASP A 39 10.43 9.31 -5.58
CA ASP A 39 11.61 8.73 -6.21
C ASP A 39 12.04 9.50 -7.45
N TRP A 40 11.07 9.84 -8.31
CA TRP A 40 11.36 10.62 -9.51
C TRP A 40 11.83 12.04 -9.16
N HIS A 41 11.21 12.68 -8.18
CA HIS A 41 11.61 14.00 -7.70
C HIS A 41 13.06 14.02 -7.22
N ARG A 42 13.47 13.01 -6.44
CA ARG A 42 14.85 12.87 -5.95
C ARG A 42 15.84 12.61 -7.06
N LYS A 43 15.52 11.73 -8.02
CA LYS A 43 16.38 11.40 -9.17
C LYS A 43 16.63 12.58 -10.10
N ASN A 44 15.70 13.54 -10.17
CA ASN A 44 15.77 14.71 -11.06
C ASN A 44 16.16 15.98 -10.29
N GLY A 45 16.98 15.86 -9.24
CA GLY A 45 17.55 17.01 -8.52
C GLY A 45 16.53 17.84 -7.73
N ARG A 46 15.40 17.23 -7.33
CA ARG A 46 14.32 17.89 -6.56
C ARG A 46 13.70 19.10 -7.26
N ASN A 47 13.63 19.08 -8.59
CA ASN A 47 12.94 20.12 -9.35
C ASN A 47 11.42 19.99 -9.25
N VAL A 48 10.80 20.80 -8.37
CA VAL A 48 9.36 20.75 -8.09
C VAL A 48 8.52 21.11 -9.31
N HIS A 49 8.95 22.08 -10.10
CA HIS A 49 8.22 22.51 -11.30
C HIS A 49 8.17 21.39 -12.32
N LEU A 50 9.32 20.79 -12.60
CA LEU A 50 9.42 19.69 -13.57
C LEU A 50 8.63 18.46 -13.11
N THR A 51 8.74 18.07 -11.83
CA THR A 51 7.95 16.95 -11.28
C THR A 51 6.44 17.23 -11.34
N SER A 52 6.03 18.48 -11.06
CA SER A 52 4.64 18.91 -11.14
C SER A 52 4.08 18.77 -12.56
N CYS A 53 4.83 19.18 -13.59
CA CYS A 53 4.46 19.03 -14.99
C CYS A 53 4.37 17.54 -15.40
N VAL A 54 5.36 16.73 -15.06
CA VAL A 54 5.44 15.30 -15.44
C VAL A 54 4.30 14.49 -14.82
N PHE A 55 4.00 14.71 -13.54
CA PHE A 55 2.97 13.94 -12.83
C PHE A 55 1.59 14.60 -12.84
N LYS A 56 1.48 15.80 -13.41
CA LYS A 56 0.29 16.67 -13.38
C LYS A 56 -0.24 16.84 -11.95
N LEU A 57 0.68 17.15 -11.03
CA LEU A 57 0.40 17.33 -9.60
C LEU A 57 0.65 18.76 -9.20
N ASP A 58 -0.13 19.28 -8.26
CA ASP A 58 0.20 20.54 -7.62
C ASP A 58 1.57 20.45 -6.92
N ARG A 59 2.33 21.54 -6.97
CA ARG A 59 3.66 21.67 -6.37
C ARG A 59 3.63 21.38 -4.88
N LYS A 60 2.55 21.76 -4.18
CA LYS A 60 2.33 21.42 -2.76
C LYS A 60 2.29 19.90 -2.55
N ARG A 61 1.63 19.16 -3.44
CA ARG A 61 1.51 17.70 -3.37
C ARG A 61 2.82 16.99 -3.67
N VAL A 62 3.64 17.54 -4.57
CA VAL A 62 5.00 17.02 -4.83
C VAL A 62 5.83 17.08 -3.55
N ARG A 63 5.84 18.24 -2.86
CA ARG A 63 6.55 18.42 -1.59
C ARG A 63 6.00 17.50 -0.49
N GLU A 64 4.68 17.39 -0.38
CA GLU A 64 4.04 16.47 0.57
C GLU A 64 4.44 15.01 0.32
N CYS A 65 4.55 14.58 -0.93
CA CYS A 65 5.00 13.22 -1.27
C CYS A 65 6.46 12.99 -0.90
N ASP A 66 7.34 13.97 -1.13
CA ASP A 66 8.76 13.86 -0.76
C ASP A 66 8.94 13.83 0.76
N ASN A 67 8.29 14.76 1.48
CA ASN A 67 8.34 14.84 2.95
C ASN A 67 7.79 13.58 3.62
N ASN A 68 6.70 13.01 3.08
CA ASN A 68 6.08 11.81 3.63
C ASN A 68 6.63 10.50 3.04
N SER A 69 7.62 10.56 2.15
CA SER A 69 8.09 9.37 1.41
C SER A 69 8.57 8.24 2.32
N GLU A 70 9.27 8.55 3.41
CA GLU A 70 9.76 7.56 4.38
C GLU A 70 8.61 6.92 5.17
N VAL A 71 7.64 7.73 5.63
CA VAL A 71 6.41 7.25 6.27
C VAL A 71 5.60 6.39 5.29
N LEU A 72 5.53 6.79 4.01
CA LEU A 72 4.86 6.03 2.96
C LEU A 72 5.59 4.73 2.64
N LEU A 73 6.93 4.70 2.71
CA LEU A 73 7.75 3.50 2.56
C LEU A 73 7.47 2.54 3.71
N GLN A 74 7.54 2.99 4.96
CA GLN A 74 7.22 2.19 6.14
C GLN A 74 5.78 1.63 6.09
N LYS A 75 4.81 2.45 5.65
CA LYS A 75 3.42 2.00 5.43
C LYS A 75 3.26 1.03 4.27
N ASN A 76 4.17 1.04 3.29
CA ASN A 76 4.15 0.17 2.11
C ASN A 76 5.06 -1.06 2.22
N PHE A 77 5.84 -1.17 3.30
CA PHE A 77 6.80 -2.24 3.54
C PHE A 77 6.25 -3.26 4.56
N GLY A 78 6.58 -4.54 4.36
CA GLY A 78 6.25 -5.62 5.30
C GLY A 78 4.77 -5.76 5.67
N LYS A 79 4.50 -6.14 6.94
CA LYS A 79 3.16 -6.35 7.52
C LYS A 79 2.25 -5.11 7.42
N SER A 80 2.82 -3.90 7.34
CA SER A 80 2.10 -2.62 7.22
C SER A 80 1.38 -2.44 5.89
N LYS A 81 1.88 -3.06 4.81
CA LYS A 81 1.20 -3.09 3.50
C LYS A 81 -0.16 -3.76 3.60
N VAL A 82 -0.34 -4.63 4.59
CA VAL A 82 -1.45 -5.55 4.72
C VAL A 82 -2.49 -5.04 5.72
N ARG A 83 -2.05 -4.36 6.79
CA ARG A 83 -2.85 -3.69 7.84
C ARG A 83 -3.84 -2.59 7.38
N ARG A 84 -4.02 -2.37 6.07
CA ARG A 84 -4.63 -1.16 5.48
C ARG A 84 -6.14 -0.99 5.69
N LYS A 85 -6.83 -1.92 6.35
CA LYS A 85 -8.26 -1.78 6.67
C LYS A 85 -8.60 -1.90 8.16
N LEU A 86 -7.67 -1.58 9.05
CA LEU A 86 -8.05 -1.22 10.43
C LEU A 86 -8.84 0.10 10.35
N SER A 87 -10.14 -0.04 10.06
CA SER A 87 -11.13 1.03 10.16
C SER A 87 -11.06 1.62 11.56
N SER A 88 -11.04 2.94 11.63
CA SER A 88 -10.92 3.79 12.81
C SER A 88 -12.06 3.59 13.83
N GLY A 89 -12.18 2.42 14.45
CA GLY A 89 -13.17 2.22 15.52
C GLY A 89 -13.43 0.79 16.02
N ALA A 90 -12.93 -0.27 15.37
CA ALA A 90 -13.15 -1.62 15.89
C ALA A 90 -12.02 -2.02 16.85
N PRO A 91 -12.29 -2.24 18.16
CA PRO A 91 -11.28 -2.75 19.08
C PRO A 91 -10.82 -4.13 18.62
N VAL A 92 -9.53 -4.26 18.39
CA VAL A 92 -8.87 -5.52 18.05
C VAL A 92 -8.59 -6.25 19.36
N PHE A 93 -9.01 -7.52 19.49
CA PHE A 93 -8.82 -8.32 20.70
C PHE A 93 -7.35 -8.41 21.13
N SER A 94 -6.46 -8.74 20.19
CA SER A 94 -5.02 -8.67 20.38
C SER A 94 -4.33 -8.48 19.02
N GLU A 95 -3.43 -7.51 18.95
CA GLU A 95 -2.61 -7.25 17.76
C GLU A 95 -1.60 -8.39 17.52
N GLU A 96 -1.07 -8.95 18.61
CA GLU A 96 -0.12 -10.06 18.57
C GLU A 96 -0.77 -11.35 18.03
N LEU A 97 -2.02 -11.62 18.41
CA LEU A 97 -2.78 -12.74 17.86
C LEU A 97 -2.97 -12.60 16.36
N ASN A 98 -3.35 -11.40 15.90
CA ASN A 98 -3.54 -11.12 14.48
C ASN A 98 -2.25 -11.32 13.66
N ASP A 99 -1.12 -10.84 14.20
CA ASP A 99 0.18 -10.91 13.53
C ASP A 99 0.68 -12.36 13.45
N ASN A 100 0.54 -13.15 14.52
CA ASN A 100 0.85 -14.59 14.51
C ASN A 100 -0.02 -15.36 13.51
N LEU A 101 -1.32 -15.05 13.45
CA LEU A 101 -2.25 -15.68 12.51
C LEU A 101 -1.88 -15.34 11.05
N TYR A 102 -1.41 -14.11 10.82
CA TYR A 102 -0.95 -13.67 9.50
C TYR A 102 0.36 -14.36 9.09
N GLU A 103 1.31 -14.50 10.00
CA GLU A 103 2.54 -15.24 9.73
C GLU A 103 2.29 -16.71 9.40
N PHE A 104 1.39 -17.37 10.12
CA PHE A 104 0.96 -18.73 9.79
C PHE A 104 0.39 -18.80 8.37
N PHE A 105 -0.52 -17.88 8.02
CA PHE A 105 -1.15 -17.85 6.71
C PHE A 105 -0.14 -17.63 5.57
N GLU A 106 0.81 -16.69 5.74
CA GLU A 106 1.85 -16.44 4.74
C GLU A 106 2.84 -17.60 4.63
N ARG A 107 3.21 -18.23 5.74
CA ARG A 107 4.07 -19.44 5.74
C ARG A 107 3.45 -20.54 4.90
N GLU A 108 2.18 -20.86 5.13
CA GLU A 108 1.46 -21.87 4.36
C GLU A 108 1.38 -21.52 2.87
N ARG A 109 1.12 -20.25 2.54
CA ARG A 109 1.11 -19.79 1.13
C ARG A 109 2.48 -19.86 0.46
N ASN A 110 3.54 -19.51 1.17
CA ASN A 110 4.92 -19.61 0.69
C ASN A 110 5.33 -21.07 0.46
N CYS A 111 4.82 -22.00 1.27
CA CYS A 111 4.94 -23.44 1.04
C CYS A 111 3.98 -23.98 -0.04
N GLY A 112 3.24 -23.11 -0.74
CA GLY A 112 2.28 -23.49 -1.78
C GLY A 112 1.04 -24.22 -1.27
N ARG A 113 0.83 -24.29 0.05
CA ARG A 113 -0.31 -24.96 0.68
C ARG A 113 -1.53 -24.04 0.69
N ALA A 114 -2.69 -24.63 0.41
CA ALA A 114 -3.97 -23.92 0.47
C ALA A 114 -4.46 -23.89 1.92
N VAL A 115 -4.56 -22.70 2.51
CA VAL A 115 -5.15 -22.52 3.84
C VAL A 115 -6.67 -22.51 3.69
N SER A 116 -7.36 -23.43 4.37
CA SER A 116 -8.83 -23.45 4.42
C SER A 116 -9.34 -22.59 5.57
N ASN A 117 -10.62 -22.20 5.52
CA ASN A 117 -11.25 -21.50 6.65
C ASN A 117 -11.19 -22.31 7.93
N ILE A 118 -11.37 -23.64 7.84
CA ILE A 118 -11.32 -24.54 9.01
C ILE A 118 -9.94 -24.51 9.63
N LEU A 119 -8.88 -24.59 8.82
CA LEU A 119 -7.50 -24.55 9.30
C LEU A 119 -7.17 -23.20 9.96
N LEU A 120 -7.59 -22.11 9.31
CA LEU A 120 -7.40 -20.76 9.82
C LEU A 120 -8.14 -20.54 11.15
N SER A 121 -9.38 -21.04 11.28
CA SER A 121 -10.15 -21.00 12.53
C SER A 121 -9.46 -21.78 13.64
N LYS A 122 -8.95 -22.99 13.33
CA LYS A 122 -8.24 -23.81 14.32
C LYS A 122 -7.00 -23.11 14.83
N GLU A 123 -6.19 -22.54 13.95
CA GLU A 123 -4.98 -21.83 14.38
C GLU A 123 -5.31 -20.54 15.15
N ALA A 124 -6.38 -19.83 14.76
CA ALA A 124 -6.86 -18.66 15.50
C ALA A 124 -7.31 -18.98 16.94
N LEU A 125 -7.73 -20.22 17.23
CA LEU A 125 -8.01 -20.68 18.60
C LEU A 125 -6.75 -21.15 19.33
N ASN A 126 -5.79 -21.70 18.59
CA ASN A 126 -4.54 -22.25 19.13
C ASN A 126 -3.58 -21.14 19.61
N ILE A 127 -3.48 -20.04 18.84
CA ILE A 127 -2.60 -18.91 19.15
C ILE A 127 -2.89 -18.29 20.54
N PRO A 128 -4.13 -17.95 20.92
CA PRO A 128 -4.40 -17.39 22.25
C PRO A 128 -4.11 -18.39 23.37
N ASN A 129 -4.30 -19.69 23.17
CA ASN A 129 -3.87 -20.69 24.16
C ASN A 129 -2.35 -20.70 24.35
N LYS A 130 -1.58 -20.54 23.27
CA LYS A 130 -0.11 -20.44 23.32
C LYS A 130 0.40 -19.15 23.97
N LEU A 131 -0.37 -18.07 23.85
CA LEU A 131 -0.02 -16.74 24.36
C LEU A 131 -0.67 -16.44 25.72
N GLU A 132 -1.36 -17.42 26.33
CA GLU A 132 -2.15 -17.26 27.56
C GLU A 132 -3.16 -16.09 27.49
N LEU A 133 -3.61 -15.76 26.28
CA LEU A 133 -4.52 -14.64 25.99
C LEU A 133 -5.98 -15.02 26.26
N GLY A 134 -6.31 -15.33 27.52
CA GLY A 134 -7.68 -15.46 28.02
C GLY A 134 -8.64 -16.31 27.17
N ASN A 135 -9.94 -16.10 27.34
CA ASN A 135 -10.98 -16.93 26.73
C ASN A 135 -11.35 -16.45 25.31
N PHE A 136 -10.38 -16.42 24.39
CA PHE A 136 -10.62 -16.03 23.01
C PHE A 136 -11.52 -17.03 22.27
N LYS A 137 -12.59 -16.54 21.66
CA LYS A 137 -13.44 -17.32 20.76
C LYS A 137 -13.27 -16.79 19.34
N ALA A 138 -12.73 -17.61 18.45
CA ALA A 138 -12.64 -17.33 17.01
C ALA A 138 -14.03 -17.39 16.36
N TYR A 139 -14.87 -16.39 16.60
CA TYR A 139 -16.19 -16.29 15.96
C TYR A 139 -16.02 -16.11 14.44
N SER A 140 -16.97 -16.63 13.66
CA SER A 140 -16.92 -16.57 12.19
C SER A 140 -16.78 -15.13 11.66
N GLN A 141 -17.37 -14.16 12.35
CA GLN A 141 -17.25 -12.75 11.96
C GLN A 141 -15.87 -12.15 12.30
N TYR A 142 -15.14 -12.66 13.30
CA TYR A 142 -13.75 -12.25 13.58
C TYR A 142 -12.86 -12.57 12.39
N LEU A 143 -12.93 -13.79 11.87
CA LEU A 143 -12.15 -14.19 10.70
C LEU A 143 -12.54 -13.41 9.45
N LYS A 144 -13.81 -13.01 9.32
CA LYS A 144 -14.27 -12.12 8.25
C LYS A 144 -13.60 -10.74 8.36
N GLY A 145 -13.59 -10.17 9.57
CA GLY A 145 -12.91 -8.91 9.89
C GLY A 145 -11.41 -9.02 9.64
N TRP A 146 -10.76 -10.05 10.17
CA TRP A 146 -9.33 -10.31 9.99
C TRP A 146 -8.95 -10.41 8.50
N LYS A 147 -9.70 -11.17 7.69
CA LYS A 147 -9.45 -11.24 6.24
C LYS A 147 -9.57 -9.89 5.56
N GLN A 148 -10.54 -9.07 5.98
CA GLN A 148 -10.70 -7.72 5.46
C GLN A 148 -9.55 -6.82 5.89
N TRP A 149 -9.15 -6.86 7.15
CA TRP A 149 -8.06 -6.07 7.72
C TRP A 149 -6.75 -6.35 7.01
N PHE A 150 -6.49 -7.63 6.73
CA PHE A 150 -5.26 -8.10 6.10
C PHE A 150 -5.40 -8.31 4.58
N GLY A 151 -6.49 -7.88 3.95
CA GLY A 151 -6.69 -8.05 2.50
C GLY A 151 -6.54 -9.50 2.01
N VAL A 152 -6.82 -10.48 2.88
CA VAL A 152 -6.70 -11.91 2.59
C VAL A 152 -7.91 -12.35 1.77
N SER A 153 -7.66 -12.71 0.52
CA SER A 153 -8.64 -13.40 -0.32
C SER A 153 -8.39 -14.91 -0.23
N MET A 154 -9.42 -15.65 0.18
CA MET A 154 -9.39 -17.11 0.15
C MET A 154 -9.59 -17.58 -1.30
N ARG A 155 -8.77 -18.50 -1.78
CA ARG A 155 -9.00 -19.11 -3.09
C ARG A 155 -10.21 -20.04 -3.01
N GLN A 156 -11.11 -19.95 -3.99
CA GLN A 156 -12.32 -20.78 -4.03
C GLN A 156 -12.06 -22.20 -4.54
N ALA A 157 -10.94 -22.43 -5.24
CA ALA A 157 -10.60 -23.75 -5.78
C ALA A 157 -9.07 -23.96 -5.92
N THR A 158 -8.65 -25.23 -5.85
CA THR A 158 -7.28 -25.67 -6.10
C THR A 158 -7.12 -26.01 -7.58
N ASN A 159 -6.27 -25.29 -8.31
CA ASN A 159 -6.04 -25.54 -9.73
C ASN A 159 -5.13 -26.77 -9.92
N GLY A 160 -5.22 -27.43 -11.07
CA GLY A 160 -4.51 -28.68 -11.38
C GLY A 160 -2.98 -28.61 -11.22
N SER A 161 -2.37 -27.44 -11.39
CA SER A 161 -0.92 -27.21 -11.19
C SER A 161 -0.44 -27.43 -9.76
N GLN A 162 -1.30 -27.30 -8.75
CA GLN A 162 -0.94 -27.51 -7.34
C GLN A 162 -1.11 -28.96 -6.88
N LYS A 163 -1.81 -29.82 -7.64
CA LYS A 163 -1.83 -31.26 -7.37
C LYS A 163 -0.45 -31.89 -7.55
N ILE A 164 0.35 -31.32 -8.45
CA ILE A 164 1.69 -31.79 -8.80
C ILE A 164 2.69 -31.48 -7.66
N ALA A 165 2.58 -30.30 -7.04
CA ALA A 165 3.45 -29.89 -5.93
C ALA A 165 3.25 -30.70 -4.63
N ARG A 166 2.13 -31.43 -4.48
CA ARG A 166 1.87 -32.27 -3.31
C ARG A 166 2.77 -33.51 -3.22
N LYS A 167 3.50 -33.86 -4.28
CA LYS A 167 4.36 -35.06 -4.34
C LYS A 167 5.84 -34.80 -4.02
N LEU A 168 6.23 -33.57 -3.68
CA LEU A 168 7.64 -33.18 -3.51
C LEU A 168 7.93 -32.47 -2.16
N CYS A 169 7.09 -32.67 -1.15
CA CYS A 169 7.40 -32.32 0.24
C CYS A 169 7.14 -33.52 1.14
#